data_AF-A0A7S3RRI1-F1
#
_entry.id   AF-A0A7S3RRI1-F1
#
_cell.length_a   1.000
_cell.length_b   1.000
_cell.length_c   1.000
_cell.angle_alpha   90.00
_cell.angle_beta   90.00
_cell.angle_gamma   90.00
#
_symmetry.space_group_name_H-M   'P 1'
#
loop_
_entity.id
_entity.type
_entity.pdbx_description
1 polymer ?
#
loop_
_entity_poly.entity_id
_entity_poly.type
_entity_poly.pdbx_seq_one_letter_code
_entity_poly.pdbx_strand_id
1 'polypeptide(L)'
;AQSCQPGEIVVLNRVPGRNELDGVGARVLSIAEDGQVELQLESSEPADPSVCVPPECITILPAFPAHGVSLGFLRKFRRAFASDLTQKTTFEASESVIKRLTAKSHSSLASIVALAEAVDPDTGLPFVGSATIFVSHAWKHTFD
;
A
#
# COMPACT_ATOMS: atom_id res chain seq x y z
N ALA A 1 4.95 21.26 3.85
CA ALA A 1 4.72 20.29 2.76
C ALA A 1 5.82 19.24 2.86
N GLN A 2 5.50 17.95 2.81
CA GLN A 2 6.57 16.94 2.72
C GLN A 2 7.24 17.11 1.36
N SER A 3 8.56 17.33 1.36
CA SER A 3 9.34 17.54 0.14
C SER A 3 9.79 16.19 -0.41
N CYS A 4 9.42 15.86 -1.65
CA CYS A 4 9.96 14.71 -2.36
C CYS A 4 11.34 15.01 -2.96
N GLN A 5 12.14 14.00 -3.23
CA GLN A 5 13.48 14.09 -3.83
C GLN A 5 13.58 13.22 -5.09
N PRO A 6 14.42 13.60 -6.08
CA PRO A 6 14.73 12.73 -7.21
C PRO A 6 15.17 11.33 -6.76
N GLY A 7 14.61 10.30 -7.39
CA GLY A 7 14.85 8.89 -7.08
C GLY A 7 13.88 8.27 -6.06
N GLU A 8 13.10 9.07 -5.31
CA GLU A 8 12.10 8.56 -4.37
C GLU A 8 10.94 7.86 -5.08
N ILE A 9 10.37 6.86 -4.40
CA ILE A 9 9.13 6.22 -4.81
C ILE A 9 7.97 6.90 -4.10
N VAL A 10 6.99 7.30 -4.88
CA VAL A 10 5.79 8.02 -4.44
C VAL A 10 4.55 7.33 -4.98
N VAL A 11 3.40 7.66 -4.41
CA VAL A 11 2.10 7.29 -4.96
C VAL A 11 1.36 8.53 -5.41
N LEU A 12 0.77 8.43 -6.60
CA LEU A 12 -0.08 9.45 -7.17
C LEU A 12 -1.47 9.42 -6.56
N ASN A 13 -2.01 10.60 -6.24
CA ASN A 13 -3.37 10.77 -5.75
C ASN A 13 -3.96 12.09 -6.27
N ARG A 14 -5.23 12.06 -6.68
CA ARG A 14 -6.02 13.23 -7.10
C ARG A 14 -5.39 14.01 -8.26
N VAL A 15 -4.78 13.30 -9.23
CA VAL A 15 -4.18 13.95 -10.40
C VAL A 15 -5.32 14.56 -11.26
N PRO A 16 -5.32 15.88 -11.52
CA PRO A 16 -6.41 16.54 -12.24
C PRO A 16 -6.69 15.91 -13.60
N GLY A 17 -7.90 15.43 -13.81
CA GLY A 17 -8.33 14.82 -15.08
C GLY A 17 -7.74 13.44 -15.37
N ARG A 18 -7.03 12.82 -14.42
CA ARG A 18 -6.34 11.53 -14.57
C ARG A 18 -6.61 10.61 -13.37
N ASN A 19 -7.88 10.37 -13.06
CA ASN A 19 -8.30 9.55 -11.91
C ASN A 19 -7.79 8.11 -11.97
N GLU A 20 -7.46 7.61 -13.16
CA GLU A 20 -6.85 6.29 -13.35
C GLU A 20 -5.42 6.19 -12.79
N LEU A 21 -4.80 7.31 -12.45
CA LEU A 21 -3.49 7.35 -11.81
C LEU A 21 -3.55 7.29 -10.28
N ASP A 22 -4.75 7.35 -9.68
CA ASP A 22 -4.90 7.29 -8.23
C ASP A 22 -4.44 5.93 -7.68
N GLY A 23 -3.47 5.96 -6.77
CA GLY A 23 -2.83 4.78 -6.19
C GLY A 23 -1.69 4.19 -7.02
N VAL A 24 -1.36 4.76 -8.18
CA VAL A 24 -0.23 4.29 -9.01
C VAL A 24 1.10 4.68 -8.38
N GLY A 25 1.99 3.70 -8.22
CA GLY A 25 3.37 3.91 -7.80
C GLY A 25 4.18 4.58 -8.92
N ALA A 26 5.01 5.54 -8.56
CA ALA A 26 5.88 6.25 -9.50
C ALA A 26 7.22 6.62 -8.88
N ARG A 27 8.26 6.73 -9.70
CA ARG A 27 9.58 7.19 -9.32
C ARG A 27 9.74 8.66 -9.70
N VAL A 28 10.23 9.47 -8.77
CA VAL A 28 10.59 10.87 -9.04
C VAL A 28 11.82 10.94 -9.94
N LEU A 29 11.68 11.57 -11.10
CA LEU A 29 12.78 11.84 -12.02
C LEU A 29 13.42 13.19 -11.74
N SER A 30 12.60 14.24 -11.71
CA SER A 30 13.05 15.62 -11.57
C SER A 30 11.96 16.48 -10.92
N ILE A 31 12.37 17.64 -10.40
CA ILE A 31 11.47 18.67 -9.88
C ILE A 31 11.78 19.94 -10.67
N ALA A 32 10.80 20.42 -11.42
CA ALA A 32 10.92 21.62 -12.23
C ALA A 32 10.93 22.89 -11.38
N GLU A 33 11.41 24.00 -11.95
CA GLU A 33 11.50 25.29 -11.25
C GLU A 33 10.13 25.86 -10.83
N ASP A 34 9.07 25.48 -11.53
CA ASP A 34 7.68 25.85 -11.22
C ASP A 34 7.04 24.95 -10.14
N GLY A 35 7.80 23.99 -9.61
CA GLY A 35 7.37 23.05 -8.58
C GLY A 35 6.65 21.81 -9.11
N GLN A 36 6.44 21.67 -10.42
CA GLN A 36 5.94 20.44 -11.01
C GLN A 36 6.96 19.31 -10.82
N VAL A 37 6.46 18.10 -10.60
CA VAL A 37 7.30 16.92 -10.38
C VAL A 37 7.12 15.95 -11.53
N GLU A 38 8.23 15.62 -12.18
CA GLU A 38 8.29 14.67 -13.26
C GLU A 38 8.47 13.26 -12.70
N LEU A 39 7.61 12.34 -13.12
CA LEU A 39 7.50 11.00 -12.57
C LEU A 39 7.52 9.94 -13.67
N GLN A 40 8.15 8.80 -13.39
CA GLN A 40 8.04 7.57 -14.18
C GLN A 40 7.12 6.58 -13.45
N LEU A 41 6.03 6.13 -14.08
CA LEU A 41 5.10 5.19 -13.45
C LEU A 41 5.76 3.80 -13.32
N GLU A 42 5.41 3.03 -12.28
CA GLU A 42 5.94 1.68 -12.10
C GLU A 42 5.28 0.64 -13.02
N SER A 43 4.07 0.92 -13.50
CA SER A 43 3.34 0.05 -14.43
C SER A 43 3.70 0.27 -15.89
N SER A 44 4.52 1.27 -16.19
CA SER A 44 4.95 1.60 -17.55
C SER A 44 6.07 0.69 -18.01
N GLU A 45 5.95 0.10 -19.20
CA GLU A 45 7.10 -0.48 -19.88
C GLU A 45 8.18 0.61 -20.07
N PRO A 46 9.47 0.26 -20.17
CA PRO A 46 10.57 1.24 -20.27
C PRO A 46 10.48 2.27 -21.42
N ALA A 47 9.47 2.15 -22.30
CA ALA A 47 9.18 3.07 -23.39
C ALA A 47 8.03 4.07 -23.13
N ASP A 48 7.35 4.00 -21.97
CA ASP A 48 6.20 4.87 -21.68
C ASP A 48 6.64 6.28 -21.24
N PRO A 49 5.82 7.31 -21.55
CA PRO A 49 6.17 8.71 -21.29
C PRO A 49 6.13 9.06 -19.79
N SER A 50 7.04 9.94 -19.36
CA SER A 50 6.99 10.54 -18.02
C SER A 50 5.72 11.39 -17.85
N VAL A 51 5.26 11.50 -16.60
CA VAL A 51 4.09 12.30 -16.24
C VAL A 51 4.53 13.42 -15.30
N CYS A 52 4.13 14.66 -15.61
CA CYS A 52 4.30 15.78 -14.70
C CYS A 52 3.04 15.97 -13.86
N VAL A 53 3.20 16.07 -12.55
CA VAL A 53 2.08 16.32 -11.63
C VAL A 53 2.42 17.44 -10.64
N PRO A 54 1.41 18.15 -10.12
CA PRO A 54 1.57 19.05 -9.00
C PRO A 54 2.06 18.30 -7.74
N PRO A 55 2.85 18.93 -6.86
CA PRO A 55 3.41 18.28 -5.67
C PRO A 55 2.32 17.85 -4.67
N GLU A 56 1.16 18.49 -4.64
CA GLU A 56 0.00 18.09 -3.84
C GLU A 56 -0.63 16.77 -4.29
N CYS A 57 -0.36 16.33 -5.52
CA CYS A 57 -0.80 15.05 -6.04
C CYS A 57 0.13 13.89 -5.63
N ILE A 58 1.22 14.20 -4.92
CA ILE A 58 2.23 13.25 -4.51
C ILE A 58 2.01 12.88 -3.05
N THR A 59 1.83 11.59 -2.82
CA THR A 59 1.92 11.00 -1.49
C THR A 59 3.25 10.28 -1.40
N ILE A 60 4.19 10.84 -0.63
CA ILE A 60 5.41 10.13 -0.26
C ILE A 60 4.97 8.98 0.63
N LEU A 61 5.00 7.76 0.09
CA LEU A 61 4.86 6.60 0.94
C LEU A 61 6.10 6.57 1.84
N PRO A 62 5.95 6.36 3.16
CA PRO A 62 7.12 6.06 3.96
C PRO A 62 7.79 4.83 3.35
N ALA A 63 9.14 4.79 3.34
CA ALA A 63 9.90 3.65 2.84
C ALA A 63 9.45 2.31 3.47
N PHE A 64 8.78 2.40 4.63
CA PHE A 64 8.11 1.30 5.31
C PHE A 64 6.73 1.75 5.82
N PRO A 65 5.63 0.98 5.66
CA PRO A 65 4.44 1.14 6.47
C PRO A 65 4.83 1.22 7.94
N ALA A 66 4.48 2.35 8.56
CA ALA A 66 4.75 2.59 9.97
C ALA A 66 4.08 1.54 10.88
N HIS A 67 2.96 0.96 10.41
CA HIS A 67 2.17 0.00 11.14
C HIS A 67 1.97 -1.30 10.35
N GLY A 68 2.04 -2.41 11.06
CA GLY A 68 1.71 -3.74 10.56
C GLY A 68 0.66 -4.42 11.43
N VAL A 69 0.06 -5.48 10.90
CA VAL A 69 -0.81 -6.37 11.69
C VAL A 69 0.01 -7.46 12.37
N SER A 70 -0.40 -7.88 13.55
CA SER A 70 0.24 -8.96 14.32
C SER A 70 0.05 -10.32 13.66
N LEU A 71 0.91 -11.28 14.02
CA LEU A 71 0.76 -12.69 13.61
C LEU A 71 -0.56 -13.29 14.13
N GLY A 72 -1.04 -12.87 15.30
CA GLY A 72 -2.34 -13.30 15.85
C GLY A 72 -3.49 -12.89 14.94
N PHE A 73 -3.47 -11.63 14.48
CA PHE A 73 -4.43 -11.13 13.50
C PHE A 73 -4.39 -11.95 12.20
N LEU A 74 -3.21 -12.16 11.62
CA LEU A 74 -3.05 -12.90 10.36
C LEU A 74 -3.57 -14.34 10.47
N ARG A 75 -3.33 -15.03 11.59
CA ARG A 75 -3.84 -16.39 11.83
C ARG A 75 -5.36 -16.42 11.92
N LYS A 76 -5.97 -15.45 12.62
CA LYS A 76 -7.44 -15.34 12.73
C LYS A 76 -8.06 -14.94 11.40
N PHE A 77 -7.47 -13.98 10.69
CA PHE A 77 -7.86 -13.59 9.34
C PHE A 77 -7.85 -14.79 8.40
N ARG A 78 -6.76 -15.58 8.40
CA ARG A 78 -6.68 -16.81 7.61
C ARG A 78 -7.82 -17.77 7.92
N ARG A 79 -8.13 -17.99 9.20
CA ARG A 79 -9.22 -18.89 9.61
C ARG A 79 -10.59 -18.36 9.16
N ALA A 80 -10.83 -17.07 9.28
CA ALA A 80 -12.11 -16.44 8.91
C ALA A 80 -12.36 -16.46 7.40
N PHE A 81 -11.30 -16.30 6.59
CA PHE A 81 -11.36 -16.26 5.13
C PHE A 81 -10.79 -17.53 4.48
N ALA A 82 -10.83 -18.67 5.19
CA ALA A 82 -10.14 -19.88 4.75
C ALA A 82 -10.56 -20.34 3.35
N SER A 83 -11.86 -20.33 3.04
CA SER A 83 -12.37 -20.66 1.70
C SER A 83 -11.86 -19.72 0.62
N ASP A 84 -11.73 -18.43 0.94
CA ASP A 84 -11.32 -17.40 0.00
C ASP A 84 -9.80 -17.33 -0.19
N LEU A 85 -9.02 -17.89 0.74
CA LEU A 85 -7.55 -17.86 0.74
C LEU A 85 -6.91 -19.19 0.33
N THR A 86 -7.67 -20.28 0.31
CA THR A 86 -7.17 -21.61 -0.04
C THR A 86 -6.56 -21.61 -1.44
N GLN A 87 -5.33 -22.14 -1.57
CA GLN A 87 -4.56 -22.20 -2.83
C GLN A 87 -4.22 -20.84 -3.46
N LYS A 88 -4.40 -19.73 -2.74
CA LYS A 88 -3.96 -18.41 -3.18
C LYS A 88 -2.58 -18.08 -2.65
N THR A 89 -1.77 -17.51 -3.51
CA THR A 89 -0.56 -16.81 -3.12
C THR A 89 -0.89 -15.55 -2.32
N THR A 90 0.06 -15.00 -1.56
CA THR A 90 -0.16 -13.74 -0.83
C THR A 90 -0.54 -12.59 -1.75
N PHE A 91 -0.04 -12.57 -3.00
CA PHE A 91 -0.43 -11.57 -3.99
C PHE A 91 -1.90 -11.71 -4.39
N GLU A 92 -2.34 -12.91 -4.77
CA GLU A 92 -3.73 -13.16 -5.13
C GLU A 92 -4.69 -12.92 -3.95
N ALA A 93 -4.27 -13.28 -2.74
CA ALA A 93 -4.99 -12.96 -1.51
C ALA A 93 -5.09 -11.44 -1.27
N SER A 94 -4.00 -10.71 -1.49
CA SER A 94 -3.96 -9.25 -1.40
C SER A 94 -4.93 -8.62 -2.39
N GLU A 95 -4.88 -9.00 -3.67
CA GLU A 95 -5.72 -8.41 -4.72
C GLU A 95 -7.21 -8.77 -4.57
N SER A 96 -7.51 -10.05 -4.33
CA SER A 96 -8.89 -10.55 -4.41
C SER A 96 -9.65 -10.46 -3.09
N VAL A 97 -8.97 -10.40 -1.95
CA VAL A 97 -9.59 -10.37 -0.61
C VAL A 97 -9.26 -9.06 0.10
N ILE A 98 -7.99 -8.78 0.37
CA ILE A 98 -7.59 -7.65 1.23
C ILE A 98 -7.97 -6.31 0.58
N LYS A 99 -7.60 -6.09 -0.69
CA LYS A 99 -7.96 -4.86 -1.42
C LYS A 99 -9.47 -4.64 -1.46
N ARG A 100 -10.28 -5.69 -1.61
CA ARG A 100 -11.75 -5.56 -1.60
C ARG A 100 -12.29 -5.13 -0.24
N LEU A 101 -11.74 -5.68 0.84
CA LEU A 101 -12.11 -5.30 2.21
C LEU A 101 -11.73 -3.85 2.52
N THR A 102 -10.60 -3.37 1.98
CA THR A 102 -10.09 -2.04 2.26
C THR A 102 -10.50 -0.97 1.24
N ALA A 103 -11.10 -1.35 0.12
CA ALA A 103 -11.44 -0.46 -0.99
C ALA A 103 -12.29 0.74 -0.56
N LYS A 104 -13.34 0.51 0.24
CA LYS A 104 -14.26 1.57 0.68
C LYS A 104 -13.62 2.59 1.62
N SER A 105 -12.62 2.15 2.39
CA SER A 105 -11.91 2.97 3.35
C SER A 105 -10.73 3.74 2.75
N HIS A 106 -10.35 3.45 1.50
CA HIS A 106 -9.16 4.03 0.86
C HIS A 106 -7.92 4.00 1.77
N SER A 107 -7.75 2.91 2.54
CA SER A 107 -6.76 2.82 3.61
C SER A 107 -6.14 1.42 3.67
N SER A 108 -5.07 1.26 4.43
CA SER A 108 -4.43 -0.05 4.62
C SER A 108 -5.21 -0.93 5.60
N LEU A 109 -5.05 -2.25 5.52
CA LEU A 109 -5.64 -3.17 6.50
C LEU A 109 -5.21 -2.84 7.93
N ALA A 110 -3.93 -2.53 8.14
CA ALA A 110 -3.42 -2.13 9.45
C ALA A 110 -4.08 -0.84 9.96
N SER A 111 -4.33 0.13 9.07
CA SER A 111 -5.00 1.38 9.43
C SER A 111 -6.46 1.16 9.83
N ILE A 112 -7.18 0.30 9.12
CA ILE A 112 -8.58 -0.04 9.45
C ILE A 112 -8.66 -0.74 10.81
N VAL A 113 -7.77 -1.72 11.04
CA VAL A 113 -7.74 -2.47 12.30
C VAL A 113 -7.34 -1.56 13.48
N ALA A 114 -6.43 -0.60 13.26
CA ALA A 114 -6.06 0.38 14.26
C ALA A 114 -7.24 1.31 14.61
N LEU A 115 -7.97 1.80 13.61
CA LEU A 115 -9.17 2.64 13.82
C LEU A 115 -10.28 1.91 14.59
N ALA A 116 -10.37 0.59 14.45
CA ALA A 116 -11.31 -0.24 15.18
C ALA A 116 -10.85 -0.57 16.61
N GLU A 117 -9.65 -0.12 17.02
CA GLU A 117 -9.04 -0.43 18.32
C GLU A 117 -9.05 -1.94 18.64
N ALA A 118 -8.91 -2.77 17.60
CA ALA A 118 -9.11 -4.20 17.72
C ALA A 118 -7.94 -4.88 18.46
N VAL A 119 -8.28 -5.72 19.43
CA VAL A 119 -7.34 -6.49 20.25
C VAL A 119 -7.53 -7.98 20.04
N ASP A 120 -6.46 -8.75 20.26
CA ASP A 120 -6.54 -10.20 20.26
C ASP A 120 -7.32 -10.69 21.48
N PRO A 121 -8.48 -11.34 21.32
CA PRO A 121 -9.28 -11.80 22.46
C PRO A 121 -8.55 -12.85 23.31
N ASP A 122 -7.53 -13.53 22.78
CA ASP A 122 -6.81 -14.57 23.52
C ASP A 122 -5.71 -13.99 24.41
N THR A 123 -5.18 -12.80 24.09
CA THR A 123 -4.03 -12.20 24.80
C THR A 123 -4.27 -10.80 25.35
N GLY A 124 -5.34 -10.13 24.91
CA GLY A 124 -5.64 -8.73 25.23
C GLY A 124 -4.72 -7.72 24.54
N LEU A 125 -3.78 -8.16 23.69
CA LEU A 125 -2.83 -7.27 23.02
C LEU A 125 -3.42 -6.68 21.73
N PRO A 126 -3.04 -5.44 21.33
CA PRO A 126 -3.49 -4.85 20.08
C PRO A 126 -3.11 -5.69 18.86
N PHE A 127 -4.01 -5.76 17.87
CA PHE A 127 -3.71 -6.43 16.60
C PHE A 127 -2.79 -5.63 15.69
N VAL A 128 -2.58 -4.34 15.97
CA VAL A 128 -1.72 -3.44 15.19
C VAL A 128 -0.59 -2.92 16.06
N GLY A 129 0.60 -2.82 15.47
CA GLY A 129 1.76 -2.22 16.12
C GLY A 129 2.76 -1.72 15.09
N SER A 130 3.92 -1.26 15.57
CA SER A 130 5.04 -0.91 14.69
C SER A 130 5.39 -2.08 13.79
N ALA A 131 5.53 -1.86 12.49
CA ALA A 131 5.95 -2.91 11.57
C ALA A 131 7.38 -3.37 11.91
N THR A 132 7.57 -4.66 12.18
CA THR A 132 8.88 -5.24 12.56
C THR A 132 9.43 -6.24 11.55
N ILE A 133 8.57 -6.83 10.71
CA ILE A 133 8.97 -7.81 9.67
C ILE A 133 8.29 -7.42 8.37
N PHE A 134 9.11 -7.32 7.31
CA PHE A 134 8.63 -7.06 5.97
C PHE A 134 8.60 -8.33 5.15
N VAL A 135 7.44 -8.65 4.62
CA VAL A 135 7.29 -9.74 3.67
C VAL A 135 7.20 -9.15 2.26
N SER A 136 8.22 -8.40 1.85
CA SER A 136 8.25 -7.72 0.53
C SER A 136 8.31 -8.70 -0.65
N HIS A 137 8.67 -9.96 -0.42
CA HIS A 137 8.91 -10.95 -1.48
C HIS A 137 8.08 -12.24 -1.36
N ALA A 138 7.10 -12.33 -0.47
CA ALA A 138 6.26 -13.54 -0.39
C ALA A 138 5.17 -13.60 -1.45
N TRP A 139 5.26 -12.84 -2.55
CA TRP A 139 4.22 -12.76 -3.58
C TRP A 139 3.75 -14.12 -4.09
N LYS A 140 4.60 -15.16 -4.02
CA LYS A 140 4.29 -16.55 -4.40
C LYS A 140 4.05 -17.50 -3.23
N HIS A 141 4.17 -17.04 -1.99
CA HIS A 141 3.95 -17.86 -0.81
C HIS A 141 2.45 -18.05 -0.61
N THR A 142 2.05 -19.29 -0.45
CA THR A 142 0.70 -19.65 -0.03
C THR A 142 0.58 -19.48 1.48
N PHE A 143 -0.60 -19.07 1.95
CA PHE A 143 -0.87 -18.87 3.38
C PHE A 143 -1.09 -20.20 4.13
N ASP A 144 -0.35 -21.25 3.81
CA ASP A 144 -0.60 -22.62 4.29
C ASP A 144 -0.26 -22.79 5.78
#